data_AF-A0A0H4X4E9-F1
#
_entry.id   AF-A0A0H4X4E9-F1
#
_cell.length_a   1.000
_cell.length_b   1.000
_cell.length_c   1.000
_cell.angle_alpha   90.00
_cell.angle_beta   90.00
_cell.angle_gamma   90.00
#
_symmetry.space_group_name_H-M   'P 1'
#
loop_
_entity.id
_entity.type
_entity.pdbx_description
1 polymer ?
#
loop_
_entity_poly.entity_id
_entity_poly.type
_entity_poly.pdbx_seq_one_letter_code
_entity_poly.pdbx_strand_id
1 'polypeptide(L)'
;MLLPWVACSSEQPPRRAATEVPRVVSVFSHLDSELLQKSPCAQSAGACEEVALEDFSCPRKAAAEVLIVSGHSLPPQYLHAGPEALARVAACYRPELIVLDTCYGFSLPLLDALADVLPGALVVAATYKLPPQGLRYDEGFFLAGTADARSERVHTRSGKPLTRWRLEPDALSQAHDMLRDWTVDALEARLVRKLPNLVSVELPGTQASALAPVAPERFRRP
;
A
#
# COMPACT_ATOMS: atom_id res chain seq x y z
N MET A 1 47.68 -36.94 -23.85
CA MET A 1 47.66 -35.46 -23.91
C MET A 1 46.25 -35.02 -24.23
N LEU A 2 45.50 -34.48 -23.26
CA LEU A 2 44.31 -33.64 -23.46
C LEU A 2 44.21 -32.77 -22.21
N LEU A 3 44.63 -31.50 -22.33
CA LEU A 3 44.49 -30.46 -21.31
C LEU A 3 43.11 -29.77 -21.47
N PRO A 4 42.57 -29.20 -20.38
CA PRO A 4 41.22 -28.66 -20.29
C PRO A 4 41.16 -27.21 -20.76
N TRP A 5 39.99 -26.74 -21.20
CA TRP A 5 39.71 -25.31 -21.33
C TRP A 5 38.50 -24.94 -20.46
N VAL A 6 38.72 -23.88 -19.69
CA VAL A 6 37.89 -23.34 -18.63
C VAL A 6 37.27 -22.02 -19.12
N ALA A 7 36.01 -21.83 -18.73
CA ALA A 7 35.34 -20.57 -18.35
C ALA A 7 34.76 -19.57 -19.38
N CYS A 8 33.61 -19.07 -18.92
CA CYS A 8 32.97 -17.77 -19.13
C CYS A 8 32.32 -17.49 -20.49
N SER A 9 30.98 -17.54 -20.49
CA SER A 9 30.26 -16.35 -20.94
C SER A 9 29.25 -15.96 -19.87
N SER A 10 29.61 -14.88 -19.18
CA SER A 10 28.73 -13.99 -18.45
C SER A 10 27.70 -13.41 -19.41
N GLU A 11 26.56 -14.08 -19.59
CA GLU A 11 25.40 -13.40 -20.14
C GLU A 11 24.92 -12.41 -19.08
N GLN A 12 25.34 -11.15 -19.26
CA GLN A 12 24.63 -10.03 -18.65
C GLN A 12 23.15 -10.18 -19.02
N PRO A 13 22.22 -10.13 -18.05
CA PRO A 13 20.81 -10.07 -18.39
C PRO A 13 20.61 -8.86 -19.32
N PRO A 14 19.77 -8.99 -20.36
CA PRO A 14 19.66 -7.98 -21.40
C PRO A 14 19.41 -6.61 -20.77
N ARG A 15 20.26 -5.64 -21.11
CA ARG A 15 20.00 -4.22 -20.84
C ARG A 15 18.68 -3.88 -21.53
N ARG A 16 17.65 -3.65 -20.71
CA ARG A 16 16.30 -3.32 -21.19
C ARG A 16 16.36 -2.14 -22.15
N ALA A 17 15.64 -2.25 -23.25
CA ALA A 17 15.38 -1.12 -24.14
C ALA A 17 14.59 -0.06 -23.37
N ALA A 18 14.87 1.21 -23.64
CA ALA A 18 14.32 2.40 -22.97
C ALA A 18 12.81 2.66 -23.22
N THR A 19 12.00 1.60 -23.36
CA THR A 19 10.56 1.65 -23.69
C THR A 19 9.68 0.76 -22.82
N GLU A 20 10.23 0.11 -21.79
CA GLU A 20 9.47 -0.75 -20.89
C GLU A 20 8.79 0.07 -19.77
N VAL A 21 7.46 -0.10 -19.67
CA VAL A 21 6.58 0.37 -18.59
C VAL A 21 7.25 0.16 -17.21
N PRO A 22 7.20 1.14 -16.29
CA PRO A 22 7.76 0.97 -14.95
C PRO A 22 7.03 -0.17 -14.24
N ARG A 23 7.76 -1.16 -13.71
CA ARG A 23 7.14 -2.32 -13.03
C ARG A 23 6.60 -1.93 -11.66
N VAL A 24 7.36 -1.09 -10.95
CA VAL A 24 7.02 -0.57 -9.63
C VAL A 24 7.09 0.94 -9.69
N VAL A 25 6.02 1.59 -9.26
CA VAL A 25 5.97 3.04 -9.05
C VAL A 25 5.77 3.28 -7.57
N SER A 26 6.56 4.16 -6.97
CA SER A 26 6.37 4.63 -5.60
C SER A 26 5.92 6.08 -5.62
N VAL A 27 4.76 6.32 -5.01
CA VAL A 27 4.19 7.65 -4.82
C VAL A 27 4.48 8.12 -3.40
N PHE A 28 4.88 9.38 -3.28
CA PHE A 28 5.22 10.02 -2.00
C PHE A 28 4.73 11.46 -1.96
N SER A 29 4.81 12.12 -0.80
CA SER A 29 4.61 13.58 -0.70
C SER A 29 5.94 14.30 -0.55
N HIS A 30 6.10 15.47 -1.20
CA HIS A 30 7.27 16.33 -1.00
C HIS A 30 7.54 16.67 0.47
N LEU A 31 6.48 16.73 1.29
CA LEU A 31 6.57 16.96 2.73
C LEU A 31 7.25 15.79 3.48
N ASP A 32 7.31 14.62 2.85
CA ASP A 32 7.95 13.41 3.36
C ASP A 32 9.28 13.11 2.64
N SER A 33 9.83 14.05 1.87
CA SER A 33 11.00 13.83 1.00
C SER A 33 12.27 13.36 1.74
N GLU A 34 12.47 13.75 3.00
CA GLU A 34 13.59 13.26 3.82
C GLU A 34 13.49 11.75 4.12
N LEU A 35 12.27 11.18 4.10
CA LEU A 35 12.04 9.75 4.27
C LEU A 35 12.37 8.97 2.99
N LEU A 36 12.44 9.62 1.82
CA LEU A 36 12.74 8.98 0.54
C LEU A 36 14.15 8.42 0.45
N GLN A 37 15.11 9.00 1.17
CA GLN A 37 16.46 8.42 1.24
C GLN A 37 16.46 7.00 1.84
N LYS A 38 15.34 6.62 2.49
CA LYS A 38 15.12 5.29 3.07
C LYS A 38 14.04 4.52 2.31
N SER A 39 13.54 5.05 1.20
CA SER A 39 12.51 4.41 0.39
C SER A 39 13.03 3.08 -0.16
N PRO A 40 12.14 2.11 -0.39
CA PRO A 40 12.47 0.88 -1.09
C PRO A 40 13.00 1.13 -2.51
N CYS A 41 12.62 2.25 -3.13
CA CYS A 41 12.94 2.56 -4.52
C CYS A 41 14.35 3.11 -4.67
N ALA A 42 14.82 3.92 -3.72
CA ALA A 42 16.21 4.38 -3.65
C ALA A 42 17.22 3.20 -3.58
N GLN A 43 16.81 2.07 -3.01
CA GLN A 43 17.65 0.87 -2.86
C GLN A 43 17.57 -0.09 -4.08
N SER A 44 16.65 0.16 -5.02
CA SER A 44 16.28 -0.80 -6.08
C SER A 44 17.10 -0.70 -7.38
N ALA A 45 18.19 0.07 -7.39
CA ALA A 45 19.06 0.28 -8.57
C ALA A 45 18.30 0.67 -9.86
N GLY A 46 17.23 1.47 -9.74
CA GLY A 46 16.42 1.93 -10.87
C GLY A 46 15.27 1.00 -11.27
N ALA A 47 14.97 -0.05 -10.48
CA ALA A 47 13.83 -0.93 -10.73
C ALA A 47 12.48 -0.34 -10.27
N CYS A 48 12.49 0.79 -9.58
CA CYS A 48 11.31 1.52 -9.14
C CYS A 48 11.42 3.00 -9.52
N GLU A 49 10.33 3.53 -10.08
CA GLU A 49 10.16 4.94 -10.37
C GLU A 49 9.53 5.67 -9.17
N GLU A 50 10.06 6.83 -8.79
CA GLU A 50 9.54 7.64 -7.69
C GLU A 50 8.80 8.86 -8.24
N VAL A 51 7.57 9.09 -7.74
CA VAL A 51 6.69 10.15 -8.22
C VAL A 51 6.12 10.92 -7.01
N ALA A 52 6.34 12.23 -6.97
CA ALA A 52 5.70 13.07 -5.98
C ALA A 52 4.21 13.23 -6.31
N LEU A 53 3.35 13.08 -5.31
CA LEU A 53 1.90 13.18 -5.43
C LEU A 53 1.48 14.58 -5.92
N GLU A 54 2.17 15.61 -5.45
CA GLU A 54 1.90 17.01 -5.80
C GLU A 54 2.22 17.34 -7.26
N ASP A 55 3.20 16.65 -7.85
CA ASP A 55 3.62 16.82 -9.24
C ASP A 55 2.92 15.83 -10.19
N PHE A 56 2.05 14.99 -9.65
CA PHE A 56 1.46 13.90 -10.41
C PHE A 56 0.56 14.41 -11.53
N SER A 57 0.91 14.04 -12.76
CA SER A 57 0.06 14.16 -13.94
C SER A 57 0.05 12.82 -14.65
N CYS A 58 -1.14 12.29 -14.97
CA CYS A 58 -1.27 10.94 -15.51
C CYS A 58 -0.59 10.81 -16.88
N PRO A 59 0.48 10.00 -17.02
CA PRO A 59 1.16 9.82 -18.31
C PRO A 59 0.25 9.13 -19.34
N ARG A 60 0.36 9.51 -20.63
CA ARG A 60 -0.48 8.97 -21.72
C ARG A 60 -0.45 7.43 -21.87
N LYS A 61 0.61 6.78 -21.41
CA LYS A 61 0.79 5.32 -21.45
C LYS A 61 1.12 4.76 -20.08
N ALA A 62 0.56 5.38 -19.03
CA ALA A 62 0.77 4.94 -17.67
C ALA A 62 0.24 3.51 -17.47
N ALA A 63 1.13 2.67 -16.95
CA ALA A 63 0.83 1.39 -16.38
C ALA A 63 1.91 1.08 -15.34
N ALA A 64 1.56 0.36 -14.29
CA ALA A 64 2.52 -0.24 -13.37
C ALA A 64 1.95 -1.57 -12.87
N GLU A 65 2.80 -2.56 -12.61
CA GLU A 65 2.34 -3.80 -11.99
C GLU A 65 2.07 -3.57 -10.49
N VAL A 66 2.87 -2.70 -9.88
CA VAL A 66 2.81 -2.38 -8.45
C VAL A 66 2.82 -0.87 -8.22
N LEU A 67 1.96 -0.42 -7.31
CA LEU A 67 1.99 0.91 -6.75
C LEU A 67 2.36 0.85 -5.26
N ILE A 68 3.44 1.52 -4.86
CA ILE A 68 3.78 1.73 -3.46
C ILE A 68 3.33 3.15 -3.09
N VAL A 69 2.62 3.30 -1.98
CA VAL A 69 2.31 4.60 -1.38
C VAL A 69 3.18 4.73 -0.14
N SER A 70 4.17 5.62 -0.18
CA SER A 70 5.20 5.75 0.85
C SER A 70 5.16 7.10 1.52
N GLY A 71 5.02 7.13 2.84
CA GLY A 71 5.08 8.36 3.64
C GLY A 71 4.18 8.36 4.86
N HIS A 72 3.82 9.55 5.32
CA HIS A 72 3.00 9.70 6.51
C HIS A 72 1.51 9.52 6.22
N SER A 73 0.81 8.87 7.14
CA SER A 73 -0.63 8.70 7.07
C SER A 73 -1.23 8.62 8.47
N LEU A 74 -2.41 9.21 8.60
CA LEU A 74 -3.30 9.08 9.73
C LEU A 74 -4.72 9.26 9.20
N PRO A 75 -5.48 8.16 9.01
CA PRO A 75 -6.81 8.23 8.41
C PRO A 75 -7.68 9.33 9.01
N PRO A 76 -8.37 10.15 8.19
CA PRO A 76 -8.57 9.99 6.75
C PRO A 76 -7.52 10.69 5.86
N GLN A 77 -6.37 11.12 6.40
CA GLN A 77 -5.31 11.79 5.63
C GLN A 77 -4.16 10.83 5.30
N TYR A 78 -3.72 10.88 4.05
CA TYR A 78 -2.68 10.00 3.50
C TYR A 78 -1.74 10.82 2.61
N LEU A 79 -0.44 10.80 2.90
CA LEU A 79 0.57 11.65 2.23
C LEU A 79 0.19 13.13 2.25
N HIS A 80 -0.35 13.60 3.38
CA HIS A 80 -0.87 14.97 3.55
C HIS A 80 -1.99 15.36 2.58
N ALA A 81 -2.60 14.37 1.92
CA ALA A 81 -3.72 14.49 1.00
C ALA A 81 -4.91 13.64 1.47
N GLY A 82 -5.94 13.54 0.61
CA GLY A 82 -7.12 12.69 0.82
C GLY A 82 -7.05 11.37 0.05
N PRO A 83 -7.92 10.40 0.37
CA PRO A 83 -7.96 9.10 -0.28
C PRO A 83 -8.23 9.21 -1.79
N GLU A 84 -9.00 10.20 -2.24
CA GLU A 84 -9.31 10.43 -3.65
C GLU A 84 -8.07 10.83 -4.46
N ALA A 85 -7.10 11.50 -3.83
CA ALA A 85 -5.85 11.84 -4.50
C ALA A 85 -5.05 10.59 -4.86
N LEU A 86 -4.95 9.64 -3.92
CA LEU A 86 -4.29 8.36 -4.13
C LEU A 86 -5.06 7.48 -5.11
N ALA A 87 -6.39 7.45 -5.02
CA ALA A 87 -7.24 6.73 -5.96
C ALA A 87 -7.05 7.21 -7.41
N ARG A 88 -6.91 8.53 -7.65
CA ARG A 88 -6.60 9.05 -8.99
C ARG A 88 -5.27 8.55 -9.53
N VAL A 89 -4.25 8.45 -8.69
CA VAL A 89 -2.94 7.92 -9.10
C VAL A 89 -3.05 6.43 -9.41
N ALA A 90 -3.72 5.67 -8.54
CA ALA A 90 -3.94 4.25 -8.72
C ALA A 90 -4.75 3.97 -10.00
N ALA A 91 -5.83 4.71 -10.25
CA ALA A 91 -6.63 4.61 -11.46
C ALA A 91 -5.82 4.88 -12.75
N CYS A 92 -4.82 5.76 -12.69
CA CYS A 92 -3.94 6.03 -13.82
C CYS A 92 -3.00 4.85 -14.12
N TYR A 93 -2.31 4.33 -13.10
CA TYR A 93 -1.33 3.25 -13.26
C TYR A 93 -1.96 1.86 -13.38
N ARG A 94 -3.17 1.66 -12.87
CA ARG A 94 -3.93 0.40 -12.86
C ARG A 94 -3.12 -0.81 -12.34
N PRO A 95 -2.52 -0.71 -11.15
CA PRO A 95 -1.74 -1.79 -10.56
C PRO A 95 -2.61 -2.99 -10.16
N GLU A 96 -2.02 -4.18 -10.20
CA GLU A 96 -2.63 -5.38 -9.59
C GLU A 96 -2.33 -5.48 -8.08
N LEU A 97 -1.25 -4.84 -7.63
CA LEU A 97 -0.80 -4.80 -6.24
C LEU A 97 -0.58 -3.35 -5.78
N ILE A 98 -1.16 -3.01 -4.64
CA ILE A 98 -0.96 -1.74 -3.95
C ILE A 98 -0.34 -2.01 -2.58
N VAL A 99 0.83 -1.43 -2.32
CA VAL A 99 1.49 -1.50 -1.01
C VAL A 99 1.34 -0.15 -0.33
N LEU A 100 0.69 -0.12 0.83
CA LEU A 100 0.59 1.09 1.65
C LEU A 100 1.70 1.06 2.70
N ASP A 101 2.86 1.62 2.34
CA ASP A 101 4.00 1.82 3.22
C ASP A 101 3.82 3.08 4.07
N THR A 102 2.73 3.07 4.83
CA THR A 102 2.32 4.18 5.68
C THR A 102 1.78 3.67 7.01
N CYS A 103 1.78 4.53 8.03
CA CYS A 103 1.16 4.19 9.29
C CYS A 103 -0.37 4.10 9.11
N TYR A 104 -0.99 3.06 9.65
CA TYR A 104 -2.46 2.94 9.68
C TYR A 104 -3.13 2.96 8.29
N GLY A 105 -2.38 2.68 7.21
CA GLY A 105 -2.87 2.79 5.83
C GLY A 105 -4.05 1.86 5.51
N PHE A 106 -4.11 0.69 6.15
CA PHE A 106 -5.22 -0.25 5.94
C PHE A 106 -6.49 0.23 6.66
N SER A 107 -7.28 1.05 5.96
CA SER A 107 -8.37 1.83 6.54
C SER A 107 -9.50 2.05 5.54
N LEU A 108 -10.75 2.00 6.02
CA LEU A 108 -11.95 2.05 5.17
C LEU A 108 -11.95 3.23 4.19
N PRO A 109 -11.69 4.50 4.58
CA PRO A 109 -11.76 5.61 3.64
C PRO A 109 -10.84 5.47 2.41
N LEU A 110 -9.65 4.89 2.60
CA LEU A 110 -8.72 4.63 1.49
C LEU A 110 -9.10 3.37 0.72
N LEU A 111 -9.53 2.32 1.40
CA LEU A 111 -9.98 1.09 0.72
C LEU A 111 -11.21 1.34 -0.16
N ASP A 112 -12.16 2.16 0.29
CA ASP A 112 -13.34 2.57 -0.48
C ASP A 112 -12.91 3.29 -1.76
N ALA A 113 -12.11 4.36 -1.63
CA ALA A 113 -11.67 5.14 -2.77
C ALA A 113 -10.84 4.33 -3.78
N LEU A 114 -10.06 3.35 -3.30
CA LEU A 114 -9.31 2.44 -4.18
C LEU A 114 -10.23 1.41 -4.85
N ALA A 115 -11.21 0.85 -4.12
CA ALA A 115 -12.14 -0.14 -4.65
C ALA A 115 -13.04 0.43 -5.76
N ASP A 116 -13.38 1.72 -5.67
CA ASP A 116 -14.15 2.43 -6.71
C ASP A 116 -13.44 2.45 -8.06
N VAL A 117 -12.11 2.50 -8.06
CA VAL A 117 -11.30 2.63 -9.29
C VAL A 117 -10.59 1.35 -9.71
N LEU A 118 -10.33 0.44 -8.78
CA LEU A 118 -9.55 -0.79 -8.97
C LEU A 118 -10.14 -1.96 -8.18
N PRO A 119 -11.38 -2.38 -8.46
CA PRO A 119 -11.96 -3.55 -7.82
C PRO A 119 -11.09 -4.80 -8.08
N GLY A 120 -10.86 -5.59 -7.04
CA GLY A 120 -10.08 -6.83 -7.07
C GLY A 120 -8.56 -6.69 -6.93
N ALA A 121 -8.00 -5.48 -6.97
CA ALA A 121 -6.57 -5.27 -6.73
C ALA A 121 -6.19 -5.68 -5.30
N LEU A 122 -4.99 -6.26 -5.14
CA LEU A 122 -4.50 -6.72 -3.84
C LEU A 122 -3.87 -5.54 -3.10
N VAL A 123 -4.28 -5.32 -1.84
CA VAL A 123 -3.70 -4.31 -0.96
C VAL A 123 -2.90 -4.98 0.15
N VAL A 124 -1.69 -4.49 0.40
CA VAL A 124 -0.82 -4.89 1.50
C VAL A 124 -0.53 -3.69 2.38
N ALA A 125 -0.89 -3.76 3.66
CA ALA A 125 -0.77 -2.60 4.54
C ALA A 125 -0.80 -2.97 6.03
N ALA A 126 -0.49 -1.99 6.88
CA ALA A 126 -0.61 -2.12 8.33
C ALA A 126 -1.83 -1.36 8.88
N THR A 127 -2.46 -1.93 9.90
CA THR A 127 -3.46 -1.27 10.76
C THR A 127 -2.82 -0.61 12.00
N TYR A 128 -1.50 -0.40 11.97
CA TYR A 128 -0.73 0.10 13.11
C TYR A 128 0.40 1.02 12.66
N LYS A 129 1.08 1.63 13.64
CA LYS A 129 2.23 2.51 13.39
C LYS A 129 3.42 1.71 12.84
N LEU A 130 3.96 2.15 11.72
CA LEU A 130 5.21 1.66 11.16
C LEU A 130 6.41 2.43 11.72
N PRO A 131 7.61 1.81 11.76
CA PRO A 131 8.83 2.53 12.09
C PRO A 131 9.18 3.54 10.96
N PRO A 132 10.01 4.56 11.22
CA PRO A 132 10.36 5.58 10.22
C PRO A 132 10.99 5.05 8.93
N GLN A 133 11.57 3.85 8.96
CA GLN A 133 12.15 3.18 7.80
C GLN A 133 11.13 2.44 6.94
N GLY A 134 9.83 2.53 7.26
CA GLY A 134 8.76 1.86 6.53
C GLY A 134 8.83 0.34 6.58
N LEU A 135 8.29 -0.28 5.53
CA LEU A 135 8.31 -1.71 5.29
C LEU A 135 9.68 -2.19 4.78
N ARG A 136 9.88 -3.50 4.83
CA ARG A 136 11.04 -4.18 4.25
C ARG A 136 10.59 -4.96 3.03
N TYR A 137 11.35 -4.82 1.95
CA TYR A 137 11.08 -5.44 0.66
C TYR A 137 12.25 -6.37 0.33
N ASP A 138 11.96 -7.64 0.09
CA ASP A 138 12.99 -8.57 -0.36
C ASP A 138 13.33 -8.28 -1.83
N GLU A 139 14.54 -8.62 -2.28
CA GLU A 139 14.99 -8.35 -3.66
C GLU A 139 14.02 -8.90 -4.73
N GLY A 140 13.43 -10.05 -4.46
CA GLY A 140 12.43 -10.69 -5.33
C GLY A 140 11.16 -9.87 -5.55
N PHE A 141 10.87 -8.88 -4.69
CA PHE A 141 9.72 -7.99 -4.82
C PHE A 141 9.77 -7.18 -6.12
N PHE A 142 10.95 -6.81 -6.61
CA PHE A 142 11.11 -5.96 -7.80
C PHE A 142 11.21 -6.77 -9.11
N LEU A 143 11.32 -8.10 -9.02
CA LEU A 143 11.35 -9.01 -10.16
C LEU A 143 9.95 -9.29 -10.69
N ALA A 144 9.83 -9.70 -11.96
CA ALA A 144 8.52 -10.06 -12.54
C ALA A 144 7.82 -11.15 -11.72
N GLY A 145 6.49 -11.03 -11.55
CA GLY A 145 5.71 -11.99 -10.77
C GLY A 145 4.29 -11.48 -10.50
N THR A 146 3.43 -12.39 -10.03
CA THR A 146 2.04 -12.07 -9.68
C THR A 146 1.94 -11.18 -8.44
N ALA A 147 0.81 -10.50 -8.29
CA ALA A 147 0.51 -9.70 -7.10
C ALA A 147 0.67 -10.49 -5.79
N ASP A 148 0.13 -11.71 -5.72
CA ASP A 148 0.23 -12.55 -4.52
C ASP A 148 1.69 -12.90 -4.20
N ALA A 149 2.47 -13.33 -5.20
CA ALA A 149 3.88 -13.69 -5.00
C ALA A 149 4.72 -12.48 -4.53
N ARG A 150 4.44 -11.28 -5.06
CA ARG A 150 5.10 -10.05 -4.63
C ARG A 150 4.66 -9.62 -3.23
N SER A 151 3.39 -9.77 -2.86
CA SER A 151 2.89 -9.40 -1.53
C SER A 151 3.55 -10.18 -0.38
N GLU A 152 4.02 -11.41 -0.65
CA GLU A 152 4.75 -12.23 0.31
C GLU A 152 6.22 -11.79 0.49
N ARG A 153 6.70 -10.88 -0.37
CA ARG A 153 8.05 -10.28 -0.28
C ARG A 153 8.06 -8.94 0.47
N VAL A 154 6.92 -8.53 1.00
CA VAL A 154 6.77 -7.31 1.81
C VAL A 154 6.54 -7.70 3.26
N HIS A 155 7.39 -7.16 4.14
CA HIS A 155 7.42 -7.52 5.55
C HIS A 155 7.51 -6.29 6.42
N THR A 156 7.04 -6.38 7.66
CA THR A 156 7.45 -5.41 8.66
C THR A 156 8.83 -5.77 9.21
N ARG A 157 9.59 -4.74 9.60
CA ARG A 157 10.88 -4.93 10.29
C ARG A 157 10.74 -5.57 11.68
N SER A 158 9.56 -5.47 12.29
CA SER A 158 9.26 -6.04 13.60
C SER A 158 8.74 -7.47 13.55
N GLY A 159 8.47 -8.02 12.36
CA GLY A 159 7.83 -9.33 12.18
C GLY A 159 6.32 -9.33 12.47
N LYS A 160 5.72 -8.19 12.80
CA LYS A 160 4.25 -8.08 12.91
C LYS A 160 3.60 -8.31 11.53
N PRO A 161 2.48 -9.03 11.46
CA PRO A 161 1.84 -9.37 10.20
C PRO A 161 1.23 -8.13 9.54
N LEU A 162 1.39 -8.05 8.22
CA LEU A 162 0.66 -7.12 7.36
C LEU A 162 -0.70 -7.72 7.00
N THR A 163 -1.69 -6.86 6.81
CA THR A 163 -2.97 -7.26 6.24
C THR A 163 -2.81 -7.33 4.73
N ARG A 164 -3.27 -8.43 4.13
CA ARG A 164 -3.30 -8.66 2.69
C ARG A 164 -4.73 -8.95 2.30
N TRP A 165 -5.30 -8.13 1.42
CA TRP A 165 -6.73 -8.21 1.13
C TRP A 165 -7.03 -7.67 -0.26
N ARG A 166 -7.92 -8.33 -1.00
CA ARG A 166 -8.36 -7.87 -2.32
C ARG A 166 -9.50 -6.89 -2.16
N LEU A 167 -9.49 -5.81 -2.94
CA LEU A 167 -10.54 -4.79 -2.91
C LEU A 167 -11.88 -5.37 -3.36
N GLU A 168 -12.73 -5.73 -2.39
CA GLU A 168 -14.07 -6.26 -2.61
C GLU A 168 -15.13 -5.23 -2.13
N PRO A 169 -15.78 -4.50 -3.06
CA PRO A 169 -16.74 -3.44 -2.72
C PRO A 169 -17.88 -3.90 -1.81
N ASP A 170 -18.41 -5.10 -2.04
CA ASP A 170 -19.53 -5.64 -1.24
C ASP A 170 -19.14 -5.87 0.23
N ALA A 171 -17.90 -6.32 0.48
CA ALA A 171 -17.39 -6.52 1.83
C ALA A 171 -17.13 -5.18 2.54
N LEU A 172 -16.68 -4.16 1.82
CA LEU A 172 -16.53 -2.80 2.36
C LEU A 172 -17.89 -2.21 2.74
N SER A 173 -18.89 -2.33 1.86
CA SER A 173 -20.26 -1.89 2.15
C SER A 173 -20.80 -2.55 3.42
N GLN A 174 -20.62 -3.87 3.56
CA GLN A 174 -21.05 -4.59 4.76
C GLN A 174 -20.29 -4.15 6.02
N ALA A 175 -18.98 -3.88 5.91
CA ALA A 175 -18.19 -3.36 7.04
C ALA A 175 -18.71 -1.99 7.51
N HIS A 176 -19.12 -1.11 6.59
CA HIS A 176 -19.75 0.17 6.91
C HIS A 176 -21.10 0.01 7.60
N ASP A 177 -21.94 -0.91 7.10
CA ASP A 177 -23.23 -1.21 7.72
C ASP A 177 -23.05 -1.73 9.16
N MET A 178 -22.12 -2.65 9.38
CA MET A 178 -21.78 -3.13 10.72
C MET A 178 -21.31 -2.00 11.65
N LEU A 179 -20.41 -1.13 11.17
CA LEU A 179 -19.89 -0.01 11.95
C LEU A 179 -21.00 0.98 12.33
N ARG A 180 -21.94 1.26 11.42
CA ARG A 180 -23.08 2.15 11.66
C ARG A 180 -23.91 1.69 12.85
N ASP A 181 -24.11 0.38 12.97
CA ASP A 181 -25.01 -0.21 13.97
C ASP A 181 -24.35 -0.46 15.34
N TRP A 182 -23.05 -0.19 15.50
CA TRP A 182 -22.36 -0.37 16.77
C TRP A 182 -22.82 0.58 17.88
N THR A 183 -22.93 0.04 19.09
CA THR A 183 -23.14 0.83 20.31
C THR A 183 -21.86 1.56 20.73
N VAL A 184 -21.98 2.51 21.67
CA VAL A 184 -20.82 3.17 22.29
C VAL A 184 -19.85 2.13 22.87
N ASP A 185 -20.35 1.14 23.62
CA ASP A 185 -19.51 0.10 24.22
C ASP A 185 -18.78 -0.74 23.15
N ALA A 186 -19.44 -1.02 22.02
CA ALA A 186 -18.84 -1.77 20.92
C ALA A 186 -17.73 -0.97 20.21
N LEU A 187 -17.91 0.34 20.07
CA LEU A 187 -16.91 1.27 19.55
C LEU A 187 -15.71 1.39 20.50
N GLU A 188 -15.96 1.58 21.80
CA GLU A 188 -14.91 1.69 22.82
C GLU A 188 -14.06 0.42 22.90
N ALA A 189 -14.69 -0.76 22.85
CA ALA A 189 -14.00 -2.06 22.88
C ALA A 189 -13.07 -2.28 21.66
N ARG A 190 -13.32 -1.58 20.55
CA ARG A 190 -12.57 -1.73 19.29
C ARG A 190 -11.66 -0.54 18.99
N LEU A 191 -11.55 0.41 19.92
CA LEU A 191 -10.74 1.60 19.77
C LEU A 191 -9.25 1.24 19.72
N VAL A 192 -8.64 1.42 18.54
CA VAL A 192 -7.20 1.22 18.30
C VAL A 192 -6.42 2.49 18.64
N ARG A 193 -7.01 3.66 18.39
CA ARG A 193 -6.36 4.96 18.62
C ARG A 193 -7.36 6.05 18.98
N LYS A 194 -7.10 6.78 20.08
CA LYS A 194 -7.95 7.88 20.56
C LYS A 194 -8.04 9.08 19.63
N LEU A 195 -6.96 9.45 18.93
CA LEU A 195 -6.96 10.59 18.01
C LEU A 195 -6.46 10.12 16.64
N PRO A 196 -7.30 9.99 15.60
CA PRO A 196 -8.66 10.53 15.44
C PRO A 196 -9.79 9.48 15.63
N ASN A 197 -9.87 8.82 16.79
CA ASN A 197 -10.85 7.75 17.06
C ASN A 197 -10.88 6.64 15.99
N LEU A 198 -9.75 5.96 15.80
CA LEU A 198 -9.69 4.82 14.89
C LEU A 198 -10.16 3.56 15.61
N VAL A 199 -11.19 2.92 15.07
CA VAL A 199 -11.67 1.61 15.52
C VAL A 199 -11.31 0.53 14.52
N SER A 200 -11.10 -0.70 15.00
CA SER A 200 -10.88 -1.87 14.15
C SER A 200 -12.21 -2.46 13.71
N VAL A 201 -12.44 -2.56 12.40
CA VAL A 201 -13.64 -3.14 11.78
C VAL A 201 -13.26 -4.39 11.00
N GLU A 202 -13.87 -5.51 11.33
CA GLU A 202 -13.66 -6.77 10.61
C GLU A 202 -14.21 -6.66 9.18
N LEU A 203 -13.48 -7.22 8.21
CA LEU A 203 -13.94 -7.33 6.83
C LEU A 203 -14.69 -8.67 6.66
N PRO A 204 -16.00 -8.65 6.37
CA PRO A 204 -16.83 -9.85 6.30
C PRO A 204 -16.27 -10.94 5.39
N GLY A 205 -16.46 -12.20 5.79
CA GLY A 205 -15.95 -13.36 5.03
C GLY A 205 -14.44 -13.58 5.13
N THR A 206 -13.72 -12.77 5.91
CA THR A 206 -12.26 -12.86 6.05
C THR A 206 -11.81 -12.78 7.51
N GLN A 207 -10.51 -12.95 7.75
CA GLN A 207 -9.87 -12.66 9.05
C GLN A 207 -9.23 -11.26 9.10
N ALA A 208 -9.38 -10.47 8.03
CA ALA A 208 -8.81 -9.13 7.96
C ALA A 208 -9.65 -8.13 8.73
N SER A 209 -9.02 -7.06 9.22
CA SER A 209 -9.71 -5.91 9.79
C SER A 209 -9.11 -4.63 9.22
N ALA A 210 -9.95 -3.64 8.96
CA ALA A 210 -9.57 -2.31 8.53
C ALA A 210 -9.85 -1.28 9.63
N LEU A 211 -9.11 -0.18 9.62
CA LEU A 211 -9.38 0.93 10.54
C LEU A 211 -10.46 1.84 9.98
N ALA A 212 -11.35 2.30 10.84
CA ALA A 212 -12.34 3.31 10.50
C ALA A 212 -12.22 4.52 11.44
N PRO A 213 -12.06 5.75 10.93
CA PRO A 213 -12.23 6.94 11.75
C PRO A 213 -13.71 7.11 12.14
N VAL A 214 -13.97 7.36 13.41
CA VAL A 214 -15.33 7.53 13.94
C VAL A 214 -15.48 8.92 14.56
N ALA A 215 -16.57 9.61 14.19
CA ALA A 215 -16.88 10.92 14.74
C ALA A 215 -16.97 10.88 16.29
N PRO A 216 -16.36 11.84 17.02
CA PRO A 216 -16.38 11.86 18.49
C PRO A 216 -17.78 11.77 19.11
N GLU A 217 -18.80 12.29 18.43
CA GLU A 217 -20.20 12.27 18.85
C GLU A 217 -20.72 10.85 19.06
N ARG A 218 -20.21 9.87 18.30
CA ARG A 218 -20.62 8.47 18.42
C ARG A 218 -20.11 7.77 19.68
N PHE A 219 -19.20 8.40 20.42
CA PHE A 219 -18.75 7.92 21.73
C PHE A 219 -19.48 8.59 22.89
N ARG A 220 -20.41 9.52 22.63
CA ARG A 220 -21.21 10.16 23.68
C ARG A 220 -22.33 9.21 24.07
N ARG A 221 -22.44 8.93 25.36
CA ARG A 221 -23.61 8.23 25.92
C ARG A 221 -24.81 9.18 25.87
N PRO A 222 -26.00 8.68 25.48
CA PRO A 222 -27.23 9.45 25.56
C PRO A 222 -27.56 9.87 27.00
#